data_AF-A0A952EH06-F1
#
_entry.id   AF-A0A952EH06-F1
#
_cell.length_a   1.000
_cell.length_b   1.000
_cell.length_c   1.000
_cell.angle_alpha   90.00
_cell.angle_beta   90.00
_cell.angle_gamma   90.00
#
_symmetry.space_group_name_H-M   'P 1'
#
loop_
_entity.id
_entity.type
_entity.pdbx_description
1 polymer ?
#
loop_
_entity_poly.entity_id
_entity_poly.type
_entity_poly.pdbx_seq_one_letter_code
_entity_poly.pdbx_strand_id
1 'polypeptide(L)'
;GRRARGAPACGCTRGGGGPVAFSVVQEAGTLACTGTLMRAFEGTGRCRFTSDPAFEAALAARGLAPERRSDMLAMLLVDATIALADGLTDAGVKPDDTDDLIAAAALEVTPAYVRELQSEALVLTDVEDAIACKALGVDGAYVRGLAAAGYRKLSAEDVVGMKALGVTDEYAVAMNRATQGSK
;
A
#
# COMPACT_ATOMS: atom_id res chain seq x y z
N GLY A 1 -9.59 -10.38 -7.26
CA GLY A 1 -9.14 -11.23 -8.38
C GLY A 1 -8.98 -10.37 -9.62
N ARG A 2 -7.74 -10.04 -9.99
CA ARG A 2 -7.40 -9.15 -11.12
C ARG A 2 -7.79 -9.83 -12.45
N ARG A 3 -8.72 -9.23 -13.21
CA ARG A 3 -8.96 -9.62 -14.61
C ARG A 3 -8.22 -8.65 -15.51
N ALA A 4 -7.02 -9.03 -15.92
CA ALA A 4 -6.42 -8.47 -17.12
C ALA A 4 -7.31 -8.87 -18.31
N ARG A 5 -8.11 -7.94 -18.83
CA ARG A 5 -8.78 -8.12 -20.13
C ARG A 5 -7.81 -7.72 -21.22
N GLY A 6 -6.91 -8.64 -21.58
CA GLY A 6 -6.12 -8.54 -22.79
C GLY A 6 -6.91 -9.08 -23.98
N ALA A 7 -7.12 -8.26 -25.01
CA ALA A 7 -7.39 -8.78 -26.34
C ALA A 7 -6.10 -9.42 -26.89
N PRO A 8 -6.13 -10.64 -27.44
CA PRO A 8 -4.93 -11.27 -27.98
C PRO A 8 -4.72 -10.77 -29.40
N ALA A 9 -3.67 -9.98 -29.63
CA ALA A 9 -3.20 -9.69 -30.98
C ALA A 9 -1.68 -9.46 -30.98
N CYS A 10 -0.94 -10.55 -30.84
CA CYS A 10 0.07 -11.06 -31.78
C CYS A 10 1.00 -11.99 -31.00
N GLY A 11 1.18 -13.22 -31.49
CA GLY A 11 1.91 -14.26 -30.79
C GLY A 11 3.38 -13.92 -30.59
N CYS A 12 3.83 -13.89 -29.33
CA CYS A 12 5.24 -14.07 -28.99
C CYS A 12 5.37 -15.36 -28.20
N THR A 13 5.63 -16.43 -28.94
CA THR A 13 6.16 -17.69 -28.46
C THR A 13 7.45 -17.48 -27.67
N ARG A 14 7.54 -18.16 -26.51
CA ARG A 14 8.74 -18.73 -25.89
C ARG A 14 10.10 -18.16 -26.37
N GLY A 15 10.69 -17.29 -25.57
CA GLY A 15 12.16 -17.17 -25.40
C GLY A 15 12.98 -16.55 -26.53
N GLY A 16 12.39 -16.06 -27.60
CA GLY A 16 13.10 -15.35 -28.68
C GLY A 16 12.83 -13.85 -28.65
N GLY A 17 13.87 -13.04 -28.87
CA GLY A 17 13.71 -11.61 -29.10
C GLY A 17 12.76 -11.32 -30.26
N GLY A 18 12.06 -10.19 -30.21
CA GLY A 18 11.02 -9.83 -31.17
C GLY A 18 10.16 -8.63 -30.72
N PRO A 19 9.29 -8.11 -31.59
CA PRO A 19 8.42 -6.99 -31.26
C PRO A 19 7.43 -7.40 -30.17
N VAL A 20 7.20 -6.50 -29.21
CA VAL A 20 6.26 -6.69 -28.11
C VAL A 20 5.37 -5.47 -27.95
N ALA A 21 4.11 -5.72 -27.60
CA ALA A 21 3.16 -4.70 -27.22
C ALA A 21 2.31 -5.20 -26.06
N PHE A 22 2.09 -4.35 -25.06
CA PHE A 22 1.20 -4.63 -23.95
C PHE A 22 0.57 -3.34 -23.43
N SER A 23 -0.50 -3.48 -22.66
CA SER A 23 -1.13 -2.35 -21.97
C SER A 23 -1.44 -2.72 -20.52
N VAL A 24 -1.31 -1.73 -19.64
CA VAL A 24 -1.81 -1.77 -18.26
C VAL A 24 -2.97 -0.79 -18.19
N VAL A 25 -4.15 -1.28 -17.81
CA VAL A 25 -5.38 -0.49 -17.70
C VAL A 25 -5.85 -0.59 -16.26
N GLN A 26 -5.98 0.56 -15.61
CA GLN A 26 -6.48 0.71 -14.24
C GLN A 26 -7.36 1.96 -14.16
N GLU A 27 -7.95 2.22 -13.00
CA GLU A 27 -8.79 3.42 -12.81
C GLU A 27 -8.03 4.72 -13.12
N ALA A 28 -6.76 4.80 -12.73
CA ALA A 28 -5.92 5.98 -12.99
C ALA A 28 -5.61 6.23 -14.48
N GLY A 29 -5.84 5.26 -15.37
CA GLY A 29 -5.70 5.43 -16.81
C GLY A 29 -5.12 4.21 -17.53
N THR A 30 -4.46 4.47 -18.67
CA THR A 30 -3.85 3.44 -19.51
C THR A 30 -2.37 3.74 -19.78
N LEU A 31 -1.52 2.75 -19.51
CA LEU A 31 -0.12 2.72 -19.93
C LEU A 31 0.03 1.74 -21.09
N ALA A 32 0.23 2.26 -22.31
CA ALA A 32 0.45 1.46 -23.51
C ALA A 32 1.95 1.44 -23.85
N CYS A 33 2.53 0.24 -23.94
CA CYS A 33 3.95 0.04 -24.22
C CYS A 33 4.16 -0.75 -25.51
N THR A 34 5.11 -0.31 -26.31
CA THR A 34 5.55 -0.98 -27.54
C THR A 34 7.06 -1.01 -27.60
N GLY A 35 7.66 -2.10 -28.06
CA GLY A 35 9.11 -2.21 -28.14
C GLY A 35 9.57 -3.50 -28.80
N THR A 36 10.83 -3.82 -28.58
CA THR A 36 11.49 -5.02 -29.07
C THR A 36 12.28 -5.66 -27.93
N LEU A 37 12.06 -6.95 -27.69
CA LEU A 37 12.91 -7.76 -26.83
C LEU A 37 14.16 -8.20 -27.60
N MET A 38 15.34 -8.08 -27.00
CA MET A 38 16.58 -8.61 -27.55
C MET A 38 16.82 -10.04 -27.05
N ARG A 39 16.50 -10.30 -25.77
CA ARG A 39 16.57 -11.60 -25.10
C ARG A 39 15.47 -11.68 -24.05
N ALA A 40 15.33 -12.82 -23.38
CA ALA A 40 14.39 -12.94 -22.26
C ALA A 40 14.65 -11.85 -21.22
N PHE A 41 13.61 -11.10 -20.86
CA PHE A 41 13.64 -9.99 -19.89
C PHE A 41 14.51 -8.77 -20.27
N GLU A 42 15.12 -8.75 -21.46
CA GLU A 42 15.92 -7.62 -21.98
C GLU A 42 15.27 -7.04 -23.23
N GLY A 43 14.90 -5.76 -23.18
CA GLY A 43 14.22 -5.08 -24.28
C GLY A 43 14.40 -3.57 -24.25
N THR A 44 14.10 -2.94 -25.37
CA THR A 44 13.93 -1.48 -25.44
C THR A 44 12.56 -1.16 -26.00
N GLY A 45 11.98 -0.04 -25.57
CA GLY A 45 10.64 0.33 -25.99
C GLY A 45 10.26 1.72 -25.55
N ARG A 46 9.04 2.10 -25.88
CA ARG A 46 8.41 3.33 -25.45
C ARG A 46 7.07 3.02 -24.83
N CYS A 47 6.76 3.72 -23.75
CA CYS A 47 5.47 3.67 -23.11
C CYS A 47 4.81 5.04 -23.18
N ARG A 48 3.50 5.06 -23.40
CA ARG A 48 2.67 6.25 -23.36
C ARG A 48 1.60 6.07 -22.29
N PHE A 49 1.62 6.97 -21.32
CA PHE A 49 0.57 7.08 -20.31
C PHE A 49 -0.50 8.06 -20.76
N THR A 50 -1.76 7.68 -20.54
CA THR A 50 -2.93 8.55 -20.71
C THR A 50 -3.78 8.41 -19.44
N SER A 51 -3.92 9.50 -18.69
CA SER A 51 -4.75 9.51 -17.47
C SER A 51 -6.24 9.44 -17.80
N ASP A 52 -7.02 8.96 -16.85
CA ASP A 52 -8.49 8.97 -16.90
C ASP A 52 -9.05 10.22 -16.17
N PRO A 53 -9.69 11.17 -16.89
CA PRO A 53 -10.28 12.36 -16.27
C PRO A 53 -11.39 12.07 -15.27
N ALA A 54 -12.11 10.94 -15.40
CA ALA A 54 -13.16 10.57 -14.46
C ALA A 54 -12.57 10.16 -13.10
N PHE A 55 -11.41 9.49 -13.12
CA PHE A 55 -10.67 9.16 -11.91
C PHE A 55 -10.08 10.40 -11.25
N GLU A 56 -9.49 11.31 -12.03
CA GLU A 56 -9.00 12.61 -11.52
C GLU A 56 -10.13 13.40 -10.82
N ALA A 57 -11.32 13.46 -11.44
CA ALA A 57 -12.48 14.12 -10.86
C ALA A 57 -12.97 13.42 -9.57
N ALA A 58 -12.97 12.09 -9.54
CA ALA A 58 -13.38 11.31 -8.37
C ALA A 58 -12.41 11.50 -7.19
N LEU A 59 -11.10 11.58 -7.45
CA LEU A 59 -10.10 11.91 -6.44
C LEU A 59 -10.25 13.35 -5.93
N ALA A 60 -10.41 14.32 -6.82
CA ALA A 60 -10.63 15.71 -6.46
C ALA A 60 -11.87 15.90 -5.55
N ALA A 61 -12.95 15.15 -5.80
CA ALA A 61 -14.13 15.15 -4.95
C ALA A 61 -13.87 14.67 -3.50
N ARG A 62 -12.76 13.97 -3.25
CA ARG A 62 -12.32 13.50 -1.92
C ARG A 62 -11.30 14.45 -1.27
N GLY A 63 -10.92 15.50 -1.97
CA GLY A 63 -9.82 16.41 -1.59
C GLY A 63 -8.44 15.90 -2.00
N LEU A 64 -8.36 14.82 -2.80
CA LEU A 64 -7.10 14.18 -3.21
C LEU A 64 -6.72 14.58 -4.64
N ALA A 65 -6.71 15.87 -4.95
CA ALA A 65 -6.42 16.32 -6.31
C ALA A 65 -4.95 16.05 -6.67
N PRO A 66 -4.66 15.27 -7.75
CA PRO A 66 -3.29 15.03 -8.18
C PRO A 66 -2.65 16.34 -8.65
N GLU A 67 -1.47 16.68 -8.12
CA GLU A 67 -0.76 17.90 -8.51
C GLU A 67 0.06 17.69 -9.79
N ARG A 68 0.59 16.48 -9.98
CA ARG A 68 1.49 16.16 -11.08
C ARG A 68 0.99 14.96 -11.86
N ARG A 69 1.32 14.95 -13.15
CA ARG A 69 1.10 13.79 -14.03
C ARG A 69 1.83 12.54 -13.57
N SER A 70 2.95 12.69 -12.87
CA SER A 70 3.71 11.59 -12.26
C SER A 70 2.90 10.85 -11.21
N ASP A 71 2.04 11.54 -10.48
CA ASP A 71 1.28 10.96 -9.37
C ASP A 71 0.20 10.03 -9.94
N MET A 72 -0.46 10.46 -11.01
CA MET A 72 -1.39 9.63 -11.79
C MET A 72 -0.73 8.39 -12.40
N LEU A 73 0.50 8.53 -12.91
CA LEU A 73 1.27 7.38 -13.38
C LEU A 73 1.63 6.44 -12.23
N ALA A 74 2.06 6.98 -11.08
CA ALA A 74 2.39 6.19 -9.90
C ALA A 74 1.17 5.41 -9.41
N MET A 75 0.00 6.05 -9.30
CA MET A 75 -1.28 5.42 -8.95
C MET A 75 -1.64 4.27 -9.89
N LEU A 76 -1.42 4.42 -11.21
CA LEU A 76 -1.62 3.32 -12.16
C LEU A 76 -0.69 2.13 -11.88
N LEU A 77 0.57 2.40 -11.55
CA LEU A 77 1.59 1.37 -11.32
C LEU A 77 1.35 0.60 -10.02
N VAL A 78 0.90 1.28 -8.96
CA VAL A 78 0.62 0.67 -7.65
C VAL A 78 -0.84 0.25 -7.48
N ASP A 79 -1.68 0.49 -8.49
CA ASP A 79 -3.12 0.19 -8.46
C ASP A 79 -3.84 0.91 -7.30
N ALA A 80 -3.51 2.18 -7.09
CA ALA A 80 -4.23 3.04 -6.16
C ALA A 80 -5.62 3.37 -6.74
N THR A 81 -6.67 3.01 -6.01
CA THR A 81 -8.06 3.07 -6.47
C THR A 81 -8.90 4.01 -5.63
N ILE A 82 -10.03 4.45 -6.18
CA ILE A 82 -11.05 5.19 -5.41
C ILE A 82 -11.56 4.35 -4.24
N ALA A 83 -11.75 3.05 -4.46
CA ALA A 83 -12.19 2.12 -3.43
C ALA A 83 -11.21 2.03 -2.25
N LEU A 84 -9.89 2.14 -2.51
CA LEU A 84 -8.89 2.19 -1.46
C LEU A 84 -9.02 3.48 -0.64
N ALA A 85 -9.12 4.64 -1.30
CA ALA A 85 -9.26 5.93 -0.62
C ALA A 85 -10.52 6.00 0.27
N ASP A 86 -11.65 5.54 -0.25
CA ASP A 86 -12.91 5.43 0.50
C ASP A 86 -12.77 4.48 1.68
N GLY A 87 -12.20 3.29 1.43
CA GLY A 87 -12.07 2.28 2.47
C GLY A 87 -11.16 2.70 3.62
N LEU A 88 -10.07 3.44 3.34
CA LEU A 88 -9.17 3.98 4.37
C LEU A 88 -9.85 5.08 5.19
N THR A 89 -10.58 5.97 4.51
CA THR A 89 -11.44 6.97 5.17
C THR A 89 -12.46 6.31 6.10
N ASP A 90 -13.14 5.27 5.63
CA ASP A 90 -14.13 4.49 6.40
C ASP A 90 -13.49 3.64 7.53
N ALA A 91 -12.18 3.39 7.46
CA ALA A 91 -11.43 2.76 8.53
C ALA A 91 -10.93 3.76 9.57
N GLY A 92 -11.13 5.06 9.36
CA GLY A 92 -10.75 6.13 10.26
C GLY A 92 -9.34 6.70 10.03
N VAL A 93 -8.69 6.36 8.92
CA VAL A 93 -7.36 6.85 8.53
C VAL A 93 -7.42 7.42 7.11
N LYS A 94 -8.07 8.58 6.98
CA LYS A 94 -8.22 9.24 5.69
C LYS A 94 -6.83 9.66 5.15
N PRO A 95 -6.49 9.39 3.88
CA PRO A 95 -5.32 9.99 3.24
C PRO A 95 -5.46 11.51 3.13
N ASP A 96 -4.40 12.24 3.44
CA ASP A 96 -4.41 13.71 3.38
C ASP A 96 -4.08 14.20 1.97
N ASP A 97 -3.22 13.48 1.25
CA ASP A 97 -2.87 13.77 -0.14
C ASP A 97 -2.72 12.51 -1.02
N THR A 98 -2.33 12.71 -2.28
CA THR A 98 -2.12 11.60 -3.22
C THR A 98 -0.88 10.78 -2.92
N ASP A 99 0.14 11.37 -2.30
CA ASP A 99 1.39 10.66 -1.97
C ASP A 99 1.11 9.63 -0.86
N ASP A 100 0.26 9.94 0.12
CA ASP A 100 -0.27 8.99 1.09
C ASP A 100 -1.01 7.82 0.43
N LEU A 101 -1.92 8.12 -0.49
CA LEU A 101 -2.70 7.08 -1.17
C LEU A 101 -1.81 6.16 -2.01
N ILE A 102 -0.80 6.73 -2.68
CA ILE A 102 0.20 5.97 -3.43
C ILE A 102 1.01 5.08 -2.49
N ALA A 103 1.50 5.62 -1.37
CA ALA A 103 2.28 4.87 -0.38
C ALA A 103 1.47 3.74 0.26
N ALA A 104 0.22 4.01 0.63
CA ALA A 104 -0.71 3.02 1.16
C ALA A 104 -0.96 1.88 0.16
N ALA A 105 -1.19 2.20 -1.12
CA ALA A 105 -1.37 1.20 -2.17
C ALA A 105 -0.09 0.37 -2.39
N ALA A 106 1.08 1.02 -2.44
CA ALA A 106 2.37 0.37 -2.67
C ALA A 106 2.75 -0.63 -1.56
N LEU A 107 2.42 -0.31 -0.30
CA LEU A 107 2.69 -1.17 0.85
C LEU A 107 1.53 -2.11 1.20
N GLU A 108 0.43 -2.09 0.44
CA GLU A 108 -0.79 -2.86 0.74
C GLU A 108 -1.38 -2.54 2.12
N VAL A 109 -1.40 -1.25 2.49
CA VAL A 109 -2.16 -0.72 3.63
C VAL A 109 -3.63 -0.71 3.22
N THR A 110 -4.33 -1.80 3.57
CA THR A 110 -5.75 -1.97 3.24
C THR A 110 -6.65 -1.52 4.40
N PRO A 111 -7.93 -1.24 4.14
CA PRO A 111 -8.91 -0.99 5.21
C PRO A 111 -9.00 -2.16 6.20
N ALA A 112 -8.81 -3.39 5.73
CA ALA A 112 -8.79 -4.57 6.59
C ALA A 112 -7.56 -4.59 7.50
N TYR A 113 -6.39 -4.21 6.98
CA TYR A 113 -5.17 -4.07 7.76
C TYR A 113 -5.30 -3.02 8.87
N VAL A 114 -5.84 -1.84 8.54
CA VAL A 114 -6.09 -0.77 9.52
C VAL A 114 -7.00 -1.27 10.65
N ARG A 115 -8.11 -1.94 10.32
CA ARG A 115 -9.02 -2.53 11.30
C ARG A 115 -8.38 -3.65 12.12
N GLU A 116 -7.38 -4.36 11.57
CA GLU A 116 -6.66 -5.39 12.30
C GLU A 116 -5.71 -4.80 13.36
N LEU A 117 -5.09 -3.65 13.06
CA LEU A 117 -4.22 -2.95 14.00
C LEU A 117 -5.01 -2.25 15.12
N GLN A 118 -6.20 -1.76 14.80
CA GLN A 118 -7.11 -1.17 15.78
C GLN A 118 -7.41 -2.16 16.92
N SER A 119 -6.98 -1.82 18.13
CA SER A 119 -7.11 -2.67 19.30
C SER A 119 -7.06 -1.84 20.59
N GLU A 120 -7.20 -2.51 21.74
CA GLU A 120 -6.97 -1.88 23.04
C GLU A 120 -5.50 -1.42 23.23
N ALA A 121 -4.55 -2.02 22.49
CA ALA A 121 -3.13 -1.66 22.57
C ALA A 121 -2.76 -0.50 21.64
N LEU A 122 -3.36 -0.41 20.44
CA LEU A 122 -3.02 0.60 19.44
C LEU A 122 -4.28 1.24 18.88
N VAL A 123 -4.33 2.57 18.93
CA VAL A 123 -5.35 3.38 18.24
C VAL A 123 -4.67 4.05 17.05
N LEU A 124 -5.18 3.78 15.86
CA LEU A 124 -4.65 4.32 14.60
C LEU A 124 -5.63 5.36 14.06
N THR A 125 -5.19 6.61 13.94
CA THR A 125 -6.02 7.73 13.44
C THR A 125 -5.43 8.41 12.21
N ASP A 126 -4.19 8.08 11.87
CA ASP A 126 -3.45 8.64 10.74
C ASP A 126 -3.07 7.52 9.75
N VAL A 127 -3.11 7.82 8.46
CA VAL A 127 -2.68 6.89 7.42
C VAL A 127 -1.16 6.77 7.39
N GLU A 128 -0.42 7.84 7.69
CA GLU A 128 1.05 7.82 7.72
C GLU A 128 1.55 6.84 8.78
N ASP A 129 0.88 6.82 9.94
CA ASP A 129 1.11 5.84 11.00
C ASP A 129 0.86 4.39 10.54
N ALA A 130 -0.20 4.18 9.75
CA ALA A 130 -0.52 2.87 9.18
C ALA A 130 0.56 2.42 8.19
N ILE A 131 1.04 3.35 7.36
CA ILE A 131 2.12 3.16 6.39
C ILE A 131 3.42 2.82 7.13
N ALA A 132 3.78 3.57 8.18
CA ALA A 132 4.97 3.31 9.00
C ALA A 132 4.91 1.94 9.70
N CYS A 133 3.76 1.59 10.28
CA CYS A 133 3.52 0.27 10.85
C CYS A 133 3.75 -0.83 9.80
N LYS A 134 3.18 -0.68 8.60
CA LYS A 134 3.29 -1.67 7.53
C LYS A 134 4.74 -1.81 7.06
N ALA A 135 5.46 -0.70 6.91
CA ALA A 135 6.86 -0.67 6.50
C ALA A 135 7.79 -1.42 7.46
N LEU A 136 7.50 -1.40 8.77
CA LEU A 136 8.26 -2.14 9.79
C LEU A 136 7.74 -3.56 10.08
N GLY A 137 6.74 -4.03 9.32
CA GLY A 137 6.16 -5.35 9.54
C GLY A 137 5.41 -5.46 10.87
N VAL A 138 4.78 -4.37 11.32
CA VAL A 138 3.76 -4.41 12.37
C VAL A 138 2.50 -5.02 11.77
N ASP A 139 2.03 -6.11 12.35
CA ASP A 139 0.78 -6.77 11.98
C ASP A 139 -0.14 -6.88 13.19
N GLY A 140 -1.38 -7.34 12.99
CA GLY A 140 -2.31 -7.48 14.10
C GLY A 140 -1.87 -8.54 15.12
N ALA A 141 -1.05 -9.53 14.74
CA ALA A 141 -0.54 -10.52 15.69
C ALA A 141 0.38 -9.86 16.71
N TYR A 142 1.30 -9.02 16.25
CA TYR A 142 2.19 -8.24 17.09
C TYR A 142 1.41 -7.33 18.05
N VAL A 143 0.45 -6.56 17.53
CA VAL A 143 -0.34 -5.62 18.36
C VAL A 143 -1.21 -6.37 19.39
N ARG A 144 -1.78 -7.52 19.03
CA ARG A 144 -2.49 -8.40 19.99
C ARG A 144 -1.55 -8.96 21.05
N GLY A 145 -0.31 -9.30 20.70
CA GLY A 145 0.73 -9.70 21.63
C GLY A 145 1.06 -8.61 22.65
N LEU A 146 1.19 -7.36 22.20
CA LEU A 146 1.37 -6.20 23.09
C LEU A 146 0.18 -6.00 24.02
N ALA A 147 -1.05 -6.13 23.51
CA ALA A 147 -2.27 -6.08 24.33
C ALA A 147 -2.27 -7.16 25.42
N ALA A 148 -1.91 -8.40 25.06
CA ALA A 148 -1.82 -9.54 25.98
C ALA A 148 -0.69 -9.37 27.01
N ALA A 149 0.39 -8.67 26.65
CA ALA A 149 1.44 -8.27 27.58
C ALA A 149 0.99 -7.19 28.57
N GLY A 150 -0.16 -6.55 28.35
CA GLY A 150 -0.73 -5.52 29.23
C GLY A 150 -0.49 -4.09 28.77
N TYR A 151 0.08 -3.88 27.58
CA TYR A 151 0.18 -2.55 26.99
C TYR A 151 -1.19 -2.08 26.48
N ARG A 152 -1.50 -0.81 26.72
CA ARG A 152 -2.77 -0.18 26.37
C ARG A 152 -2.51 1.21 25.83
N LYS A 153 -3.27 1.62 24.80
CA LYS A 153 -3.26 2.98 24.25
C LYS A 153 -1.85 3.48 23.88
N LEU A 154 -1.02 2.62 23.30
CA LEU A 154 0.23 3.03 22.68
C LEU A 154 -0.08 3.91 21.47
N SER A 155 0.76 4.93 21.24
CA SER A 155 0.75 5.63 19.95
C SER A 155 1.30 4.71 18.86
N ALA A 156 1.01 5.00 17.60
CA ALA A 156 1.64 4.29 16.49
C ALA A 156 3.17 4.47 16.52
N GLU A 157 3.65 5.67 16.84
CA GLU A 157 5.08 5.98 17.01
C GLU A 157 5.75 5.09 18.06
N ASP A 158 5.09 4.81 19.19
CA ASP A 158 5.60 3.90 20.21
C ASP A 158 5.72 2.48 19.66
N VAL A 159 4.69 1.98 18.97
CA VAL A 159 4.68 0.62 18.38
C VAL A 159 5.75 0.48 17.30
N VAL A 160 5.87 1.49 16.44
CA VAL A 160 6.89 1.61 15.39
C VAL A 160 8.29 1.63 16.03
N GLY A 161 8.50 2.43 17.07
CA GLY A 161 9.77 2.52 17.81
C GLY A 161 10.15 1.20 18.48
N MET A 162 9.21 0.54 19.15
CA MET A 162 9.39 -0.79 19.73
C MET A 162 9.81 -1.81 18.67
N LYS A 163 9.10 -1.84 17.52
CA LYS A 163 9.40 -2.74 16.42
C LYS A 163 10.79 -2.47 15.81
N ALA A 164 11.15 -1.20 15.62
CA ALA A 164 12.44 -0.78 15.10
C ALA A 164 13.61 -1.19 16.01
N LEU A 165 13.39 -1.20 17.33
CA LEU A 165 14.35 -1.67 18.34
C LEU A 165 14.37 -3.20 18.49
N GLY A 166 13.57 -3.94 17.72
CA GLY A 166 13.50 -5.40 17.77
C GLY A 166 12.75 -5.94 18.98
N VAL A 167 11.90 -5.13 19.63
CA VAL A 167 11.05 -5.59 20.73
C VAL A 167 10.00 -6.54 20.19
N THR A 168 10.09 -7.82 20.56
CA THR A 168 9.06 -8.82 20.27
C THR A 168 7.94 -8.76 21.31
N ASP A 169 6.79 -9.36 21.00
CA ASP A 169 5.70 -9.53 21.95
C ASP A 169 6.14 -10.41 23.14
N GLU A 170 6.96 -11.44 22.94
CA GLU A 170 7.49 -12.23 24.06
C GLU A 170 8.41 -11.42 24.96
N TYR A 171 9.23 -10.54 24.38
CA TYR A 171 10.08 -9.63 25.14
C TYR A 171 9.24 -8.66 25.97
N ALA A 172 8.20 -8.08 25.36
CA ALA A 172 7.26 -7.18 26.02
C ALA A 172 6.54 -7.88 27.20
N VAL A 173 6.10 -9.13 27.02
CA VAL A 173 5.53 -9.97 28.09
C VAL A 173 6.54 -10.20 29.22
N ALA A 174 7.78 -10.58 28.89
CA ALA A 174 8.82 -10.84 29.88
C ALA A 174 9.14 -9.59 30.72
N MET A 175 9.18 -8.43 30.07
CA MET A 175 9.46 -7.15 30.72
C MET A 175 8.34 -6.75 31.70
N ASN A 176 7.07 -6.88 31.30
CA ASN A 176 5.94 -6.59 32.20
C ASN A 176 5.82 -7.57 33.37
N ARG A 177 6.22 -8.84 33.21
CA ARG A 177 6.33 -9.78 34.34
C ARG A 177 7.41 -9.37 35.34
N ALA A 178 8.57 -8.92 34.86
CA ALA A 178 9.68 -8.51 35.71
C ALA A 178 9.34 -7.27 36.57
N THR A 179 8.58 -6.31 36.03
CA THR A 179 8.14 -5.12 36.77
C THR A 179 7.05 -5.42 37.79
N GLN A 180 6.17 -6.40 37.53
CA GLN A 180 5.11 -6.81 38.47
C GLN A 180 5.62 -7.68 39.63
N GLY A 181 6.70 -8.45 39.42
CA GLY A 181 7.33 -9.26 40.48
C GLY A 181 8.20 -8.50 41.49
N SER A 182 8.33 -7.17 41.32
CA SER A 182 9.13 -6.30 42.20
C SER A 182 8.27 -5.44 43.16
N LYS A 183 6.96 -5.74 43.28
CA LYS A 183 6.03 -5.18 44.27
C LYS A 183 5.54 -6.28 45.19
#